data_AF-A0A4R4G3M6-F1
#
_entry.id   AF-A0A4R4G3M6-F1
#
_cell.length_a   1.000
_cell.length_b   1.000
_cell.length_c   1.000
_cell.angle_alpha   90.00
_cell.angle_beta   90.00
_cell.angle_gamma   90.00
#
_symmetry.space_group_name_H-M   'P 1'
#
loop_
_entity.id
_entity.type
_entity.pdbx_description
1 polymer ?
#
loop_
_entity_poly.entity_id
_entity_poly.type
_entity_poly.pdbx_seq_one_letter_code
_entity_poly.pdbx_strand_id
1 'polypeptide(L)'
;MEHGTRPMRGIWKTPGVFPYTLALFLNAFTDLGHKIIIQNTVFKIYDDQTQIVYTAILNALILLPFIFLYTPSGYISHRFSKVSVMRYGALAAVFITLLITYSYYQGWFWASFVLTLILAAQSAIYSPAKYGYIKEIAGEKGFAPLNALVQSSTTVAILSGIMAYTVLFETSLSSPYRDEADILRQIAPLGWLLVAGSMIEFWMTARLVNKGTSSGTRFDIKKYLNGYYLRKNWRLMRRKREIFDAIVYLSLFWSISQVILAAFGAYAKRTLGIDNTIVVQGLMALAAFGIIAGSFFASRMSRHYLHKGLIVAGALKMTVMLAILPLTHNLFIIGAVFFGFGVGGAMMIVSLNSLIQMKAPQPHLAYILSGNNWVQNLFMTSFLILTTLFAYAGWDSVTLFYAMFGVSAVLTYAVTGRYKDYFLWLIFENLLALRYNVIPVHTHNIPKNGAVLLLGNHVSWIDWILVQIGVERRIRYLMERSIYRKRFIRPIMELGEVIPVSQNGAKEAFKNARKRLQNGEIVGIFPEGSISPDGEIGTIYPGYRAIASAEGGVIVPFYIDGIYGSLFSRSKGRYVPSAGWFRRNVRIIYGEPLPIDTDPHTVYNALTRLKENYGTQQA
;
A
#
# COMPACT_ATOMS: atom_id res chain seq x y z
N MET A 1 1.17 26.45 -18.29
CA MET A 1 0.92 25.22 -19.08
C MET A 1 0.29 24.19 -18.15
N GLU A 2 -1.00 23.89 -18.36
CA GLU A 2 -1.79 22.94 -17.57
C GLU A 2 -1.38 21.49 -17.87
N HIS A 3 -0.68 20.85 -16.92
CA HIS A 3 -0.55 19.40 -16.90
C HIS A 3 -0.92 18.90 -15.50
N GLY A 4 -2.04 18.18 -15.40
CA GLY A 4 -2.39 17.53 -14.14
C GLY A 4 -3.61 16.62 -14.13
N THR A 5 -4.65 16.84 -14.95
CA THR A 5 -5.93 16.19 -14.67
C THR A 5 -6.76 15.78 -15.89
N ARG A 6 -6.18 15.14 -16.93
CA ARG A 6 -6.99 14.41 -17.95
C ARG A 6 -6.38 13.12 -18.54
N PRO A 7 -6.15 12.03 -17.78
CA PRO A 7 -5.82 10.73 -18.40
C PRO A 7 -7.00 9.76 -18.55
N MET A 8 -8.01 9.78 -17.68
CA MET A 8 -8.96 8.64 -17.61
C MET A 8 -10.03 8.58 -18.71
N ARG A 9 -10.55 9.73 -19.21
CA ARG A 9 -11.62 9.72 -20.23
C ARG A 9 -11.16 9.23 -21.62
N GLY A 10 -9.86 9.28 -21.92
CA GLY A 10 -9.31 8.80 -23.18
C GLY A 10 -9.07 7.29 -23.23
N ILE A 11 -8.85 6.64 -22.07
CA ILE A 11 -8.42 5.24 -22.01
C ILE A 11 -9.52 4.26 -22.42
N TRP A 12 -10.77 4.56 -22.07
CA TRP A 12 -11.94 3.77 -22.49
C TRP A 12 -12.17 3.78 -24.00
N LYS A 13 -11.67 4.80 -24.71
CA LYS A 13 -11.76 4.91 -26.17
C LYS A 13 -10.72 4.07 -26.91
N THR A 14 -9.71 3.54 -26.21
CA THR A 14 -8.69 2.69 -26.81
C THR A 14 -9.30 1.33 -27.20
N PRO A 15 -9.21 0.89 -28.47
CA PRO A 15 -9.73 -0.39 -28.90
C PRO A 15 -9.17 -1.55 -28.07
N GLY A 16 -10.05 -2.42 -27.58
CA GLY A 16 -9.68 -3.59 -26.77
C GLY A 16 -9.64 -3.36 -25.26
N VAL A 17 -9.70 -2.11 -24.76
CA VAL A 17 -9.70 -1.85 -23.30
C VAL A 17 -10.98 -2.32 -22.62
N PHE A 18 -12.15 -1.99 -23.17
CA PHE A 18 -13.43 -2.46 -22.62
C PHE A 18 -13.53 -4.00 -22.53
N PRO A 19 -13.34 -4.77 -23.62
CA PRO A 19 -13.42 -6.23 -23.54
C PRO A 19 -12.36 -6.81 -22.60
N TYR A 20 -11.18 -6.20 -22.53
CA TYR A 20 -10.15 -6.60 -21.58
C TYR A 20 -10.57 -6.39 -20.13
N THR A 21 -11.05 -5.20 -19.77
CA THR A 21 -11.49 -4.89 -18.40
C THR A 21 -12.69 -5.75 -17.99
N LEU A 22 -13.65 -5.97 -18.89
CA LEU A 22 -14.82 -6.81 -18.61
C LEU A 22 -14.43 -8.29 -18.44
N ALA A 23 -13.51 -8.82 -19.26
CA ALA A 23 -13.02 -10.19 -19.09
C ALA A 23 -12.38 -10.39 -17.70
N LEU A 24 -11.57 -9.45 -17.23
CA LEU A 24 -10.95 -9.54 -15.91
C LEU A 24 -11.95 -9.42 -14.77
N PHE A 25 -12.97 -8.58 -14.94
CA PHE A 25 -14.08 -8.50 -13.99
C PHE A 25 -14.78 -9.86 -13.88
N LEU A 26 -15.16 -10.44 -15.02
CA LEU A 26 -15.89 -11.72 -15.05
C LEU A 26 -15.04 -12.88 -14.52
N ASN A 27 -13.74 -12.91 -14.83
CA ASN A 27 -12.81 -13.90 -14.28
C ASN A 27 -12.81 -13.86 -12.74
N ALA A 28 -12.59 -12.68 -12.15
CA ALA A 28 -12.56 -12.54 -10.70
C ALA A 28 -13.93 -12.76 -10.03
N PHE A 29 -15.02 -12.32 -10.67
CA PHE A 29 -16.39 -12.51 -10.18
C PHE A 29 -16.78 -14.00 -10.18
N THR A 30 -16.43 -14.74 -11.23
CA THR A 30 -16.75 -16.17 -11.40
C THR A 30 -15.94 -17.05 -10.46
N ASP A 31 -14.62 -16.84 -10.39
CA ASP A 31 -13.73 -17.58 -9.47
C ASP A 31 -14.20 -17.48 -8.02
N LEU A 32 -14.61 -16.27 -7.63
CA LEU A 32 -15.08 -16.02 -6.28
C LEU A 32 -16.47 -16.58 -6.01
N GLY A 33 -17.34 -16.62 -7.03
CA GLY A 33 -18.68 -17.17 -6.88
C GLY A 33 -18.67 -18.63 -6.47
N HIS A 34 -17.89 -19.46 -7.17
CA HIS A 34 -17.74 -20.87 -6.81
C HIS A 34 -17.19 -21.03 -5.38
N LYS A 35 -16.13 -20.28 -5.03
CA LYS A 35 -15.57 -20.28 -3.67
C LYS A 35 -16.64 -19.97 -2.62
N ILE A 36 -17.39 -18.89 -2.81
CA ILE A 36 -18.37 -18.40 -1.84
C ILE A 36 -19.52 -19.40 -1.66
N ILE A 37 -19.97 -20.03 -2.75
CA ILE A 37 -20.95 -21.11 -2.68
C ILE A 37 -20.46 -22.27 -1.80
N ILE A 38 -19.23 -22.76 -2.04
CA ILE A 38 -18.66 -23.86 -1.24
C ILE A 38 -18.45 -23.43 0.22
N GLN A 39 -17.93 -22.22 0.43
CA GLN A 39 -17.69 -21.66 1.76
C GLN A 39 -19.00 -21.50 2.56
N ASN A 40 -20.07 -21.02 1.93
CA ASN A 40 -21.37 -20.87 2.58
C ASN A 40 -22.03 -22.23 2.85
N THR A 41 -21.83 -23.21 1.97
CA THR A 41 -22.25 -24.61 2.23
C THR A 41 -21.55 -25.17 3.47
N VAL A 42 -20.22 -24.97 3.57
CA VAL A 42 -19.43 -25.37 4.75
C VAL A 42 -19.93 -24.66 6.01
N PHE A 43 -20.25 -23.37 5.92
CA PHE A 43 -20.78 -22.58 7.03
C PHE A 43 -22.12 -23.12 7.55
N LYS A 44 -23.03 -23.54 6.65
CA LYS A 44 -24.38 -24.00 7.02
C LYS A 44 -24.37 -25.38 7.67
N ILE A 45 -23.50 -26.29 7.22
CA ILE A 45 -23.50 -27.70 7.67
C ILE A 45 -22.58 -27.94 8.86
N TYR A 46 -21.35 -27.40 8.82
CA TYR A 46 -20.34 -27.72 9.82
C TYR A 46 -20.32 -26.72 10.96
N ASP A 47 -19.91 -27.21 12.12
CA ASP A 47 -19.73 -26.40 13.32
C ASP A 47 -18.25 -26.21 13.65
N ASP A 48 -17.97 -25.05 14.27
CA ASP A 48 -16.75 -24.70 14.99
C ASP A 48 -15.45 -25.18 14.31
N GLN A 49 -14.76 -26.18 14.87
CA GLN A 49 -13.47 -26.67 14.38
C GLN A 49 -13.53 -27.19 12.94
N THR A 50 -14.53 -27.99 12.59
CA THR A 50 -14.65 -28.57 11.26
C THR A 50 -14.89 -27.48 10.21
N GLN A 51 -15.71 -26.48 10.55
CA GLN A 51 -15.94 -25.32 9.71
C GLN A 51 -14.64 -24.53 9.46
N ILE A 52 -13.83 -24.31 10.51
CA ILE A 52 -12.52 -23.64 10.41
C ILE A 52 -11.58 -24.43 9.51
N VAL A 53 -11.49 -25.75 9.71
CA VAL A 53 -10.64 -26.65 8.92
C VAL A 53 -11.00 -26.59 7.43
N TYR A 54 -12.27 -26.78 7.08
CA TYR A 54 -12.68 -26.80 5.68
C TYR A 54 -12.59 -25.43 5.02
N THR A 55 -12.87 -24.34 5.75
CA THR A 55 -12.66 -23.00 5.21
C THR A 55 -11.17 -22.70 4.99
N ALA A 56 -10.30 -23.14 5.91
CA ALA A 56 -8.86 -22.97 5.78
C ALA A 56 -8.29 -23.78 4.60
N ILE A 57 -8.72 -25.03 4.44
CA ILE A 57 -8.34 -25.88 3.30
C ILE A 57 -8.85 -25.26 1.99
N LEU A 58 -10.11 -24.82 1.93
CA LEU A 58 -10.68 -24.16 0.75
C LEU A 58 -9.86 -22.93 0.34
N ASN A 59 -9.50 -22.08 1.30
CA ASN A 59 -8.63 -20.94 1.07
C ASN A 59 -7.23 -21.37 0.58
N ALA A 60 -6.66 -22.45 1.13
CA ALA A 60 -5.37 -22.97 0.71
C ALA A 60 -5.41 -23.52 -0.73
N LEU A 61 -6.48 -24.24 -1.12
CA LEU A 61 -6.66 -24.75 -2.48
C LEU A 61 -6.63 -23.64 -3.53
N ILE A 62 -7.09 -22.44 -3.19
CA ILE A 62 -7.03 -21.28 -4.09
C ILE A 62 -5.61 -20.73 -4.22
N LEU A 63 -4.81 -20.79 -3.15
CA LEU A 63 -3.46 -20.21 -3.11
C LEU A 63 -2.38 -21.15 -3.67
N LEU A 64 -2.53 -22.47 -3.47
CA LEU A 64 -1.54 -23.48 -3.86
C LEU A 64 -1.13 -23.40 -5.34
N PRO A 65 -2.05 -23.25 -6.32
CA PRO A 65 -1.65 -23.16 -7.71
C PRO A 65 -0.79 -21.94 -8.02
N PHE A 66 -1.00 -20.81 -7.35
CA PHE A 66 -0.15 -19.63 -7.51
C PHE A 66 1.27 -19.84 -6.96
N ILE A 67 1.48 -20.82 -6.07
CA ILE A 67 2.81 -21.22 -5.58
C ILE A 67 3.48 -22.15 -6.58
N PHE A 68 2.81 -23.25 -6.95
CA PHE A 68 3.41 -24.31 -7.76
C PHE A 68 3.53 -23.93 -9.25
N LEU A 69 2.51 -23.26 -9.79
CA LEU A 69 2.47 -22.86 -11.20
C LEU A 69 3.15 -21.51 -11.46
N TYR A 70 3.80 -20.91 -10.45
CA TYR A 70 4.47 -19.60 -10.60
C TYR A 70 5.46 -19.56 -11.77
N THR A 71 6.39 -20.51 -11.84
CA THR A 71 7.39 -20.53 -12.93
C THR A 71 6.81 -21.04 -14.26
N PRO A 72 5.99 -22.12 -14.30
CA PRO A 72 5.33 -22.57 -15.52
C PRO A 72 4.45 -21.49 -16.18
N SER A 73 3.62 -20.79 -15.41
CA SER A 73 2.73 -19.74 -15.91
C SER A 73 3.51 -18.56 -16.50
N GLY A 74 4.61 -18.15 -15.84
CA GLY A 74 5.52 -17.15 -16.37
C GLY A 74 6.08 -17.54 -17.74
N TYR A 75 6.54 -18.79 -17.88
CA TYR A 75 7.03 -19.29 -19.17
C TYR A 75 5.96 -19.34 -20.25
N ILE A 76 4.78 -19.88 -19.95
CA ILE A 76 3.64 -19.94 -20.89
C ILE A 76 3.33 -18.53 -21.42
N SER A 77 3.29 -17.55 -20.51
CA SER A 77 3.06 -16.15 -20.85
C SER A 77 4.18 -15.57 -21.74
N HIS A 78 5.44 -16.00 -21.61
CA HIS A 78 6.52 -15.54 -22.48
C HIS A 78 6.54 -16.23 -23.85
N ARG A 79 6.27 -17.55 -23.89
CA ARG A 79 6.32 -18.35 -25.12
C ARG A 79 5.18 -18.04 -26.07
N PHE A 80 3.96 -17.89 -25.55
CA PHE A 80 2.76 -17.68 -26.33
C PHE A 80 2.27 -16.24 -26.25
N SER A 81 1.48 -15.79 -27.23
CA SER A 81 0.87 -14.45 -27.16
C SER A 81 -0.02 -14.33 -25.93
N LYS A 82 -0.03 -13.16 -25.26
CA LYS A 82 -0.82 -12.94 -24.05
C LYS A 82 -2.31 -13.19 -24.30
N VAL A 83 -2.79 -12.75 -25.47
CA VAL A 83 -4.16 -12.95 -25.92
C VAL A 83 -4.49 -14.43 -26.05
N SER A 84 -3.60 -15.25 -26.63
CA SER A 84 -3.81 -16.70 -26.73
C SER A 84 -3.89 -17.35 -25.34
N VAL A 85 -2.98 -17.01 -24.43
CA VAL A 85 -2.98 -17.57 -23.07
C VAL A 85 -4.27 -17.20 -22.33
N MET A 86 -4.72 -15.95 -22.42
CA MET A 86 -5.98 -15.51 -21.84
C MET A 86 -7.19 -16.21 -22.47
N ARG A 87 -7.22 -16.35 -23.79
CA ARG A 87 -8.34 -17.00 -24.51
C ARG A 87 -8.47 -18.47 -24.15
N TYR A 88 -7.38 -19.22 -24.14
CA TYR A 88 -7.42 -20.63 -23.75
C TYR A 88 -7.68 -20.81 -22.26
N GLY A 89 -7.20 -19.89 -21.42
CA GLY A 89 -7.55 -19.87 -19.99
C GLY A 89 -9.04 -19.65 -19.77
N ALA A 90 -9.66 -18.67 -20.43
CA ALA A 90 -11.09 -18.42 -20.35
C ALA A 90 -11.91 -19.59 -20.92
N LEU A 91 -11.45 -20.23 -22.01
CA LEU A 91 -12.09 -21.44 -22.54
C LEU A 91 -12.05 -22.59 -21.53
N ALA A 92 -10.91 -22.81 -20.87
CA ALA A 92 -10.79 -23.81 -19.81
C ALA A 92 -11.74 -23.50 -18.64
N ALA A 93 -11.92 -22.23 -18.28
CA ALA A 93 -12.88 -21.81 -17.25
C ALA A 93 -14.31 -22.21 -17.60
N VAL A 94 -14.72 -22.16 -18.88
CA VAL A 94 -16.05 -22.62 -19.33
C VAL A 94 -16.23 -24.11 -19.04
N PHE A 95 -15.26 -24.96 -19.41
CA PHE A 95 -15.34 -26.40 -19.14
C PHE A 95 -15.32 -26.72 -17.64
N ILE A 96 -14.49 -26.01 -16.86
CA ILE A 96 -14.41 -26.20 -15.41
C ILE A 96 -15.74 -25.78 -14.74
N THR A 97 -16.31 -24.64 -15.13
CA THR A 97 -17.58 -24.16 -14.58
C THR A 97 -18.77 -25.04 -14.98
N LEU A 98 -18.76 -25.63 -16.17
CA LEU A 98 -19.73 -26.67 -16.55
C LEU A 98 -19.61 -27.90 -15.66
N LEU A 99 -18.39 -28.37 -15.39
CA LEU A 99 -18.15 -29.51 -14.51
C LEU A 99 -18.52 -29.23 -13.04
N ILE A 100 -18.27 -28.01 -12.56
CA ILE A 100 -18.73 -27.53 -11.26
C ILE A 100 -20.26 -27.54 -11.20
N THR A 101 -20.92 -26.98 -12.21
CA THR A 101 -22.38 -26.91 -12.29
C THR A 101 -23.00 -28.30 -12.31
N TYR A 102 -22.43 -29.22 -13.11
CA TYR A 102 -22.83 -30.63 -13.11
C TYR A 102 -22.68 -31.25 -11.73
N SER A 103 -21.56 -31.02 -11.05
CA SER A 103 -21.31 -31.52 -9.69
C SER A 103 -22.35 -31.01 -8.68
N TYR A 104 -22.84 -29.78 -8.83
CA TYR A 104 -23.91 -29.24 -7.99
C TYR A 104 -25.23 -30.01 -8.15
N TYR A 105 -25.65 -30.27 -9.39
CA TYR A 105 -26.86 -31.06 -9.65
C TYR A 105 -26.76 -32.50 -9.12
N GLN A 106 -25.56 -33.09 -9.13
CA GLN A 106 -25.34 -34.42 -8.55
C GLN A 106 -25.26 -34.42 -7.02
N GLY A 107 -25.06 -33.24 -6.40
CA GLY A 107 -24.78 -33.12 -4.96
C GLY A 107 -23.35 -33.58 -4.60
N TRP A 108 -22.41 -33.59 -5.55
CA TRP A 108 -21.04 -34.06 -5.33
C TRP A 108 -20.18 -32.98 -4.67
N PHE A 109 -20.39 -32.77 -3.37
CA PHE A 109 -19.69 -31.74 -2.60
C PHE A 109 -18.17 -31.82 -2.73
N TRP A 110 -17.56 -32.97 -2.44
CA TRP A 110 -16.11 -33.14 -2.51
C TRP A 110 -15.54 -32.94 -3.92
N ALA A 111 -16.28 -33.33 -4.98
CA ALA A 111 -15.87 -33.05 -6.35
C ALA A 111 -15.84 -31.54 -6.62
N SER A 112 -16.90 -30.82 -6.24
CA SER A 112 -16.95 -29.36 -6.36
C SER A 112 -15.90 -28.66 -5.50
N PHE A 113 -15.59 -29.18 -4.30
CA PHE A 113 -14.55 -28.67 -3.42
C PHE A 113 -13.15 -28.80 -4.05
N VAL A 114 -12.85 -29.94 -4.68
CA VAL A 114 -11.58 -30.14 -5.40
C VAL A 114 -11.53 -29.33 -6.70
N LEU A 115 -12.66 -29.11 -7.37
CA LEU A 115 -12.73 -28.26 -8.56
C LEU A 115 -12.34 -26.81 -8.28
N THR A 116 -12.42 -26.34 -7.04
CA THR A 116 -11.85 -25.05 -6.63
C THR A 116 -10.34 -24.98 -6.91
N LEU A 117 -9.58 -26.06 -6.67
CA LEU A 117 -8.15 -26.14 -6.98
C LEU A 117 -7.89 -26.05 -8.50
N ILE A 118 -8.73 -26.72 -9.29
CA ILE A 118 -8.60 -26.76 -10.75
C ILE A 118 -8.91 -25.38 -11.35
N LEU A 119 -9.97 -24.73 -10.87
CA LEU A 119 -10.32 -23.35 -11.27
C LEU A 119 -9.21 -22.37 -10.88
N ALA A 120 -8.68 -22.47 -9.66
CA ALA A 120 -7.56 -21.65 -9.21
C ALA A 120 -6.27 -21.91 -10.02
N ALA A 121 -6.02 -23.14 -10.46
CA ALA A 121 -4.91 -23.47 -11.34
C ALA A 121 -5.02 -22.82 -12.71
N GLN A 122 -6.22 -22.79 -13.28
CA GLN A 122 -6.50 -22.06 -14.51
C GLN A 122 -6.19 -20.55 -14.33
N SER A 123 -6.66 -19.94 -13.25
CA SER A 123 -6.42 -18.51 -12.97
C SER A 123 -4.96 -18.19 -12.66
N ALA A 124 -4.22 -19.11 -12.05
CA ALA A 124 -2.78 -18.98 -11.84
C ALA A 124 -2.00 -18.93 -13.18
N ILE A 125 -2.39 -19.75 -14.17
CA ILE A 125 -1.80 -19.72 -15.52
C ILE A 125 -2.18 -18.44 -16.26
N TYR A 126 -3.41 -17.97 -16.11
CA TYR A 126 -3.93 -16.74 -16.71
C TYR A 126 -3.24 -15.47 -16.18
N SER A 127 -2.83 -15.47 -14.91
CA SER A 127 -2.41 -14.27 -14.18
C SER A 127 -1.19 -13.52 -14.75
N PRO A 128 -0.09 -14.17 -15.17
CA PRO A 128 1.02 -13.45 -15.81
C PRO A 128 0.66 -12.89 -17.18
N ALA A 129 -0.31 -13.48 -17.89
CA ALA A 129 -0.74 -13.00 -19.20
C ALA A 129 -1.55 -11.71 -19.08
N LYS A 130 -2.51 -11.64 -18.14
CA LYS A 130 -3.30 -10.41 -17.90
C LYS A 130 -2.41 -9.20 -17.61
N TYR A 131 -1.49 -9.30 -16.65
CA TYR A 131 -0.68 -8.14 -16.27
C TYR A 131 0.34 -7.74 -17.34
N GLY A 132 0.84 -8.70 -18.12
CA GLY A 132 1.70 -8.41 -19.27
C GLY A 132 0.96 -7.65 -20.39
N TYR A 133 -0.30 -8.01 -20.63
CA TYR A 133 -1.11 -7.46 -21.73
C TYR A 133 -1.47 -5.97 -21.54
N ILE A 134 -1.48 -5.46 -20.30
CA ILE A 134 -1.65 -4.02 -20.00
C ILE A 134 -0.65 -3.17 -20.78
N LYS A 135 0.63 -3.59 -20.80
CA LYS A 135 1.69 -2.87 -21.49
C LYS A 135 1.52 -2.93 -23.02
N GLU A 136 1.00 -4.04 -23.55
CA GLU A 136 0.78 -4.24 -24.99
C GLU A 136 -0.36 -3.37 -25.55
N ILE A 137 -1.45 -3.17 -24.79
CA ILE A 137 -2.56 -2.31 -25.23
C ILE A 137 -2.23 -0.83 -25.03
N ALA A 138 -1.78 -0.44 -23.83
CA ALA A 138 -1.73 0.97 -23.42
C ALA A 138 -0.39 1.66 -23.70
N GLY A 139 0.65 0.90 -24.05
CA GLY A 139 2.02 1.41 -24.17
C GLY A 139 2.55 1.99 -22.85
N GLU A 140 3.70 2.66 -22.89
CA GLU A 140 4.35 3.15 -21.66
C GLU A 140 3.58 4.30 -21.00
N LYS A 141 3.02 5.23 -21.79
CA LYS A 141 2.29 6.39 -21.29
C LYS A 141 0.91 6.03 -20.70
N GLY A 142 0.27 4.98 -21.22
CA GLY A 142 -1.04 4.52 -20.75
C GLY A 142 -0.99 3.40 -19.70
N PHE A 143 0.20 2.86 -19.39
CA PHE A 143 0.37 1.71 -18.49
C PHE A 143 -0.21 1.97 -17.09
N ALA A 144 0.22 3.04 -16.42
CA ALA A 144 -0.19 3.34 -15.05
C ALA A 144 -1.72 3.52 -14.90
N PRO A 145 -2.40 4.34 -15.73
CA PRO A 145 -3.83 4.54 -15.57
C PRO A 145 -4.67 3.33 -16.03
N LEU A 146 -4.25 2.56 -17.04
CA LEU A 146 -4.94 1.30 -17.38
C LEU A 146 -4.75 0.25 -16.28
N ASN A 147 -3.55 0.14 -15.70
CA ASN A 147 -3.30 -0.75 -14.57
C ASN A 147 -4.18 -0.38 -13.37
N ALA A 148 -4.31 0.91 -13.05
CA ALA A 148 -5.21 1.37 -11.99
C ALA A 148 -6.67 0.97 -12.26
N LEU A 149 -7.15 1.18 -13.49
CA LEU A 149 -8.52 0.80 -13.88
C LEU A 149 -8.77 -0.71 -13.73
N VAL A 150 -7.83 -1.54 -14.21
CA VAL A 150 -7.90 -3.01 -14.10
C VAL A 150 -7.94 -3.46 -12.64
N GLN A 151 -7.09 -2.89 -11.78
CA GLN A 151 -7.06 -3.21 -10.35
C GLN A 151 -8.34 -2.81 -9.64
N SER A 152 -8.89 -1.62 -9.93
CA SER A 152 -10.17 -1.16 -9.40
C SER A 152 -11.32 -2.06 -9.86
N SER A 153 -11.36 -2.42 -11.14
CA SER A 153 -12.39 -3.32 -11.70
C SER A 153 -12.34 -4.70 -11.05
N THR A 154 -11.15 -5.27 -10.88
CA THR A 154 -10.95 -6.56 -10.18
C THR A 154 -11.40 -6.47 -8.72
N THR A 155 -11.09 -5.37 -8.04
CA THR A 155 -11.52 -5.15 -6.64
C THR A 155 -13.04 -5.09 -6.54
N VAL A 156 -13.71 -4.37 -7.45
CA VAL A 156 -15.18 -4.30 -7.49
C VAL A 156 -15.79 -5.66 -7.82
N ALA A 157 -15.19 -6.44 -8.73
CA ALA A 157 -15.62 -7.80 -9.05
C ALA A 157 -15.59 -8.71 -7.81
N ILE A 158 -14.51 -8.64 -7.02
CA ILE A 158 -14.39 -9.41 -5.78
C ILE A 158 -15.49 -9.03 -4.79
N LEU A 159 -15.72 -7.74 -4.55
CA LEU A 159 -16.72 -7.31 -3.56
C LEU A 159 -18.16 -7.57 -3.98
N SER A 160 -18.47 -7.27 -5.23
CA SER A 160 -19.79 -7.58 -5.79
C SER A 160 -20.02 -9.08 -5.86
N GLY A 161 -18.99 -9.89 -6.18
CA GLY A 161 -19.08 -11.36 -6.19
C GLY A 161 -19.40 -11.94 -4.81
N ILE A 162 -18.66 -11.52 -3.76
CA ILE A 162 -18.93 -11.99 -2.38
C ILE A 162 -20.38 -11.74 -2.01
N MET A 163 -20.88 -10.53 -2.23
CA MET A 163 -22.24 -10.17 -1.87
C MET A 163 -23.29 -10.84 -2.76
N ALA A 164 -23.12 -10.81 -4.08
CA ALA A 164 -24.08 -11.35 -5.03
C ALA A 164 -24.28 -12.86 -4.83
N TYR A 165 -23.21 -13.65 -4.80
CA TYR A 165 -23.33 -15.09 -4.62
C TYR A 165 -23.81 -15.47 -3.22
N THR A 166 -23.49 -14.70 -2.18
CA THR A 166 -24.02 -14.95 -0.83
C THR A 166 -25.52 -14.67 -0.75
N VAL A 167 -25.98 -13.54 -1.30
CA VAL A 167 -27.41 -13.20 -1.32
C VAL A 167 -28.19 -14.22 -2.15
N LEU A 168 -27.68 -14.58 -3.34
CA LEU A 168 -28.31 -15.59 -4.19
C LEU A 168 -28.32 -16.97 -3.52
N PHE A 169 -27.25 -17.35 -2.83
CA PHE A 169 -27.19 -18.59 -2.05
C PHE A 169 -28.26 -18.61 -0.94
N GLU A 170 -28.30 -17.59 -0.09
CA GLU A 170 -29.20 -17.54 1.07
C GLU A 170 -30.68 -17.44 0.64
N THR A 171 -30.98 -16.75 -0.46
CA THR A 171 -32.35 -16.62 -1.00
C THR A 171 -32.83 -17.86 -1.75
N SER A 172 -31.91 -18.64 -2.32
CA SER A 172 -32.25 -19.90 -3.03
C SER A 172 -32.34 -21.10 -2.08
N LEU A 173 -31.79 -20.99 -0.87
CA LEU A 173 -31.75 -22.07 0.10
C LEU A 173 -33.06 -22.14 0.90
N SER A 174 -33.69 -23.30 0.91
CA SER A 174 -34.91 -23.59 1.67
C SER A 174 -34.65 -24.66 2.73
N SER A 175 -35.15 -24.41 3.95
CA SER A 175 -35.08 -25.38 5.05
C SER A 175 -36.23 -26.39 4.94
N PRO A 176 -36.02 -27.68 5.28
CA PRO A 176 -34.82 -28.29 5.85
C PRO A 176 -33.82 -28.79 4.80
N TYR A 177 -32.54 -28.82 5.17
CA TYR A 177 -31.44 -29.48 4.46
C TYR A 177 -30.67 -30.35 5.46
N ARG A 178 -30.21 -31.54 5.05
CA ARG A 178 -29.58 -32.52 5.97
C ARG A 178 -28.06 -32.57 5.84
N ASP A 179 -27.57 -32.47 4.62
CA ASP A 179 -26.16 -32.60 4.28
C ASP A 179 -25.74 -31.59 3.22
N GLU A 180 -24.46 -31.62 2.84
CA GLU A 180 -23.90 -30.72 1.83
C GLU A 180 -24.48 -31.00 0.44
N ALA A 181 -24.87 -32.24 0.16
CA ALA A 181 -25.43 -32.65 -1.12
C ALA A 181 -26.82 -32.04 -1.35
N ASP A 182 -27.67 -32.00 -0.32
CA ASP A 182 -28.97 -31.35 -0.34
C ASP A 182 -28.85 -29.86 -0.63
N ILE A 183 -27.95 -29.16 0.07
CA ILE A 183 -27.68 -27.73 -0.17
C ILE A 183 -27.24 -27.52 -1.62
N LEU A 184 -26.27 -28.29 -2.10
CA LEU A 184 -25.74 -28.15 -3.45
C LEU A 184 -26.79 -28.36 -4.54
N ARG A 185 -27.72 -29.31 -4.36
CA ARG A 185 -28.81 -29.54 -5.31
C ARG A 185 -29.79 -28.37 -5.35
N GLN A 186 -30.13 -27.80 -4.20
CA GLN A 186 -31.03 -26.64 -4.12
C GLN A 186 -30.43 -25.41 -4.81
N ILE A 187 -29.13 -25.16 -4.58
CA ILE A 187 -28.42 -24.01 -5.14
C ILE A 187 -27.77 -24.29 -6.50
N ALA A 188 -27.97 -25.47 -7.09
CA ALA A 188 -27.40 -25.86 -8.38
C ALA A 188 -27.68 -24.87 -9.54
N PRO A 189 -28.85 -24.20 -9.62
CA PRO A 189 -29.10 -23.17 -10.63
C PRO A 189 -28.07 -22.03 -10.62
N LEU A 190 -27.44 -21.73 -9.48
CA LEU A 190 -26.38 -20.72 -9.40
C LEU A 190 -25.12 -21.11 -10.19
N GLY A 191 -24.91 -22.40 -10.46
CA GLY A 191 -23.82 -22.87 -11.33
C GLY A 191 -23.92 -22.29 -12.74
N TRP A 192 -25.14 -22.08 -13.26
CA TRP A 192 -25.34 -21.46 -14.57
C TRP A 192 -24.90 -19.99 -14.62
N LEU A 193 -24.92 -19.28 -13.49
CA LEU A 193 -24.34 -17.93 -13.41
C LEU A 193 -22.81 -17.98 -13.59
N LEU A 194 -22.14 -19.00 -13.05
CA LEU A 194 -20.71 -19.23 -13.25
C LEU A 194 -20.39 -19.53 -14.72
N VAL A 195 -21.19 -20.40 -15.35
CA VAL A 195 -21.05 -20.76 -16.77
C VAL A 195 -21.30 -19.56 -17.67
N ALA A 196 -22.35 -18.76 -17.39
CA ALA A 196 -22.62 -17.54 -18.14
C ALA A 196 -21.46 -16.53 -18.00
N GLY A 197 -20.93 -16.36 -16.78
CA GLY A 197 -19.77 -15.51 -16.52
C GLY A 197 -18.53 -15.92 -17.32
N SER A 198 -18.18 -17.20 -17.30
CA SER A 198 -17.03 -17.75 -18.03
C SER A 198 -17.22 -17.73 -19.56
N MET A 199 -18.45 -17.94 -20.05
CA MET A 199 -18.77 -17.84 -21.48
C MET A 199 -18.65 -16.40 -22.00
N ILE A 200 -19.16 -15.43 -21.25
CA ILE A 200 -19.02 -14.01 -21.60
C ILE A 200 -17.55 -13.58 -21.50
N GLU A 201 -16.81 -14.07 -20.50
CA GLU A 201 -15.36 -13.87 -20.42
C GLU A 201 -14.66 -14.39 -21.68
N PHE A 202 -14.90 -15.65 -22.06
CA PHE A 202 -14.32 -16.25 -23.26
C PHE A 202 -14.64 -15.42 -24.51
N TRP A 203 -15.89 -15.01 -24.67
CA TRP A 203 -16.31 -14.14 -25.78
C TRP A 203 -15.61 -12.78 -25.77
N MET A 204 -15.38 -12.18 -24.60
CA MET A 204 -14.60 -10.94 -24.46
C MET A 204 -13.13 -11.16 -24.82
N THR A 205 -12.52 -12.28 -24.41
CA THR A 205 -11.12 -12.59 -24.77
C THR A 205 -10.94 -12.86 -26.27
N ALA A 206 -11.99 -13.32 -26.97
CA ALA A 206 -11.98 -13.46 -28.42
C ALA A 206 -11.89 -12.11 -29.15
N ARG A 207 -12.36 -11.02 -28.52
CA ARG A 207 -12.36 -9.65 -29.07
C ARG A 207 -11.10 -8.84 -28.76
N LEU A 208 -10.10 -9.45 -28.13
CA LEU A 208 -8.84 -8.79 -27.79
C LEU A 208 -7.96 -8.57 -29.01
N VAL A 209 -7.29 -7.41 -29.04
CA VAL A 209 -6.37 -7.03 -30.11
C VAL A 209 -5.03 -7.74 -29.89
N ASN A 210 -4.70 -8.70 -30.75
CA ASN A 210 -3.43 -9.40 -30.67
C ASN A 210 -2.29 -8.57 -31.27
N LYS A 211 -1.49 -7.91 -30.42
CA LYS A 211 -0.31 -7.14 -30.82
C LYS A 211 1.02 -7.82 -30.50
N GLY A 212 1.00 -8.97 -29.82
CA GLY A 212 2.20 -9.60 -29.28
C GLY A 212 2.89 -10.55 -30.26
N THR A 213 4.20 -10.40 -30.43
CA THR A 213 5.07 -11.40 -31.07
C THR A 213 5.52 -12.44 -30.05
N SER A 214 5.38 -13.74 -30.35
CA SER A 214 5.92 -14.84 -29.55
C SER A 214 7.44 -14.74 -29.43
N SER A 215 8.00 -14.78 -28.20
CA SER A 215 9.46 -14.84 -28.02
C SER A 215 9.98 -16.28 -28.13
N GLY A 216 11.01 -16.50 -28.94
CA GLY A 216 11.62 -17.83 -29.20
C GLY A 216 12.46 -18.40 -28.06
N THR A 217 12.33 -17.89 -26.83
CA THR A 217 13.13 -18.35 -25.68
C THR A 217 12.72 -19.76 -25.25
N ARG A 218 13.66 -20.73 -25.28
CA ARG A 218 13.45 -22.11 -24.82
C ARG A 218 13.42 -22.18 -23.29
N PHE A 219 12.40 -22.82 -22.72
CA PHE A 219 12.37 -23.21 -21.31
C PHE A 219 13.20 -24.45 -21.06
N ASP A 220 14.09 -24.35 -20.08
CA ASP A 220 14.87 -25.47 -19.61
C ASP A 220 14.19 -26.08 -18.39
N ILE A 221 13.46 -27.18 -18.62
CA ILE A 221 12.71 -27.87 -17.57
C ILE A 221 13.64 -28.47 -16.48
N LYS A 222 14.88 -28.83 -16.83
CA LYS A 222 15.88 -29.31 -15.87
C LYS A 222 16.29 -28.19 -14.91
N LYS A 223 16.45 -26.96 -15.40
CA LYS A 223 16.70 -25.78 -14.54
C LYS A 223 15.52 -25.44 -13.63
N TYR A 224 14.29 -25.66 -14.09
CA TYR A 224 13.10 -25.48 -13.25
C TYR A 224 13.02 -26.53 -12.14
N LEU A 225 13.12 -27.82 -12.46
CA LEU A 225 13.08 -28.91 -11.48
C LEU A 225 14.21 -28.83 -10.46
N ASN A 226 15.40 -28.37 -10.87
CA ASN A 226 16.53 -28.12 -9.95
C ASN A 226 16.39 -26.82 -9.11
N GLY A 227 15.28 -26.09 -9.24
CA GLY A 227 15.02 -24.87 -8.48
C GLY A 227 15.96 -23.70 -8.80
N TYR A 228 16.66 -23.71 -9.93
CA TYR A 228 17.65 -22.68 -10.29
C TYR A 228 16.99 -21.30 -10.39
N TYR A 229 15.87 -21.19 -11.11
CA TYR A 229 15.14 -19.93 -11.26
C TYR A 229 14.62 -19.42 -9.91
N LEU A 230 14.16 -20.33 -9.05
CA LEU A 230 13.71 -19.98 -7.70
C LEU A 230 14.87 -19.44 -6.86
N ARG A 231 16.01 -20.13 -6.81
CA ARG A 231 17.22 -19.70 -6.08
C ARG A 231 17.74 -18.35 -6.59
N LYS A 232 17.75 -18.14 -7.91
CA LYS A 232 18.15 -16.87 -8.53
C LYS A 232 17.24 -15.72 -8.10
N ASN A 233 15.93 -15.88 -8.22
CA ASN A 233 14.95 -14.86 -7.83
C ASN A 233 14.99 -14.59 -6.32
N TRP A 234 15.15 -15.63 -5.51
CA TRP A 234 15.28 -15.54 -4.07
C TRP A 234 16.49 -14.71 -3.61
N ARG A 235 17.66 -14.93 -4.24
CA ARG A 235 18.87 -14.12 -3.97
C ARG A 235 18.68 -12.65 -4.32
N LEU A 236 17.98 -12.35 -5.43
CA LEU A 236 17.71 -10.98 -5.85
C LEU A 236 16.85 -10.23 -4.83
N MET A 237 15.82 -10.88 -4.27
CA MET A 237 14.96 -10.27 -3.25
C MET A 237 15.68 -10.01 -1.94
N ARG A 238 16.57 -10.92 -1.51
CA ARG A 238 17.35 -10.77 -0.27
C ARG A 238 18.51 -9.77 -0.37
N ARG A 239 18.82 -9.26 -1.56
CA ARG A 239 19.98 -8.37 -1.78
C ARG A 239 19.86 -7.03 -1.05
N LYS A 240 18.65 -6.47 -0.99
CA LYS A 240 18.36 -5.23 -0.24
C LYS A 240 17.47 -5.57 0.94
N ARG A 241 17.96 -5.33 2.15
CA ARG A 241 17.23 -5.63 3.39
C ARG A 241 15.87 -4.94 3.45
N GLU A 242 15.78 -3.70 2.96
CA GLU A 242 14.51 -2.94 2.90
C GLU A 242 13.44 -3.63 2.05
N ILE A 243 13.84 -4.25 0.93
CA ILE A 243 12.91 -4.97 0.06
C ILE A 243 12.46 -6.25 0.75
N PHE A 244 13.40 -6.99 1.32
CA PHE A 244 13.09 -8.24 2.01
C PHE A 244 12.19 -8.02 3.24
N ASP A 245 12.51 -7.05 4.10
CA ASP A 245 11.69 -6.66 5.25
C ASP A 245 10.25 -6.34 4.78
N ALA A 246 10.10 -5.56 3.70
CA ALA A 246 8.80 -5.20 3.17
C ALA A 246 7.99 -6.41 2.66
N ILE A 247 8.64 -7.36 1.98
CA ILE A 247 8.00 -8.60 1.53
C ILE A 247 7.52 -9.42 2.74
N VAL A 248 8.34 -9.54 3.79
CA VAL A 248 7.96 -10.27 5.01
C VAL A 248 6.78 -9.60 5.72
N TYR A 249 6.80 -8.27 5.88
CA TYR A 249 5.70 -7.53 6.51
C TYR A 249 4.38 -7.64 5.73
N LEU A 250 4.44 -7.57 4.39
CA LEU A 250 3.28 -7.83 3.53
C LEU A 250 2.78 -9.27 3.68
N SER A 251 3.69 -10.23 3.76
CA SER A 251 3.36 -11.65 3.90
C SER A 251 2.64 -11.93 5.21
N LEU A 252 3.12 -11.37 6.33
CA LEU A 252 2.47 -11.48 7.64
C LEU A 252 1.08 -10.82 7.65
N PHE A 253 0.92 -9.64 7.03
CA PHE A 253 -0.38 -8.99 6.88
C PHE A 253 -1.40 -9.92 6.21
N TRP A 254 -1.01 -10.51 5.07
CA TRP A 254 -1.90 -11.37 4.30
C TRP A 254 -2.19 -12.69 5.03
N SER A 255 -1.19 -13.26 5.70
CA SER A 255 -1.38 -14.44 6.55
C SER A 255 -2.40 -14.20 7.67
N ILE A 256 -2.25 -13.11 8.43
CA ILE A 256 -3.20 -12.72 9.47
C ILE A 256 -4.61 -12.61 8.89
N SER A 257 -4.74 -11.93 7.74
CA SER A 257 -6.02 -11.77 7.05
C SER A 257 -6.64 -13.12 6.66
N GLN A 258 -5.87 -14.06 6.12
CA GLN A 258 -6.36 -15.39 5.74
C GLN A 258 -6.87 -16.19 6.92
N VAL A 259 -6.19 -16.16 8.07
CA VAL A 259 -6.65 -16.84 9.28
C VAL A 259 -7.95 -16.21 9.79
N ILE A 260 -8.06 -14.88 9.80
CA ILE A 260 -9.31 -14.20 10.18
C ILE A 260 -10.45 -14.61 9.26
N LEU A 261 -10.23 -14.62 7.93
CA LEU A 261 -11.25 -15.04 6.97
C LEU A 261 -11.68 -16.50 7.17
N ALA A 262 -10.76 -17.39 7.55
CA ALA A 262 -11.06 -18.79 7.80
C ALA A 262 -11.81 -19.03 9.12
N ALA A 263 -11.49 -18.27 10.17
CA ALA A 263 -12.03 -18.47 11.51
C ALA A 263 -13.31 -17.66 11.81
N PHE A 264 -13.56 -16.54 11.11
CA PHE A 264 -14.67 -15.64 11.45
C PHE A 264 -16.06 -16.24 11.23
N GLY A 265 -16.23 -17.14 10.25
CA GLY A 265 -17.50 -17.85 10.08
C GLY A 265 -17.88 -18.65 11.33
N ALA A 266 -16.93 -19.41 11.88
CA ALA A 266 -17.15 -20.20 13.09
C ALA A 266 -17.39 -19.31 14.32
N TYR A 267 -16.66 -18.19 14.44
CA TYR A 267 -16.90 -17.20 15.49
C TYR A 267 -18.31 -16.61 15.42
N ALA A 268 -18.76 -16.24 14.22
CA ALA A 268 -20.09 -15.66 14.03
C ALA A 268 -21.20 -16.66 14.38
N LYS A 269 -21.06 -17.92 14.00
CA LYS A 269 -22.04 -18.97 14.31
C LYS A 269 -22.07 -19.30 15.81
N ARG A 270 -20.90 -19.61 16.40
CA ARG A 270 -20.81 -20.10 17.79
C ARG A 270 -20.93 -19.00 18.84
N THR A 271 -20.27 -17.87 18.64
CA THR A 271 -20.17 -16.81 19.66
C THR A 271 -21.21 -15.72 19.48
N LEU A 272 -21.57 -15.39 18.22
CA LEU A 272 -22.56 -14.34 17.94
C LEU A 272 -23.97 -14.89 17.67
N GLY A 273 -24.13 -16.21 17.49
CA GLY A 273 -25.43 -16.83 17.17
C GLY A 273 -25.97 -16.41 15.80
N ILE A 274 -25.09 -16.09 14.84
CA ILE A 274 -25.48 -15.64 13.51
C ILE A 274 -25.35 -16.81 12.54
N ASP A 275 -26.48 -17.31 12.06
CA ASP A 275 -26.53 -18.35 11.02
C ASP A 275 -26.71 -17.79 9.59
N ASN A 276 -26.96 -16.48 9.46
CA ASN A 276 -27.20 -15.84 8.17
C ASN A 276 -25.86 -15.47 7.50
N THR A 277 -25.57 -16.08 6.35
CA THR A 277 -24.31 -15.88 5.63
C THR A 277 -24.16 -14.47 5.07
N ILE A 278 -25.26 -13.78 4.74
CA ILE A 278 -25.26 -12.39 4.24
C ILE A 278 -24.68 -11.46 5.30
N VAL A 279 -25.06 -11.64 6.58
CA VAL A 279 -24.56 -10.81 7.68
C VAL A 279 -23.07 -11.05 7.89
N VAL A 280 -22.64 -12.31 7.91
CA VAL A 280 -21.23 -12.69 8.12
C VAL A 280 -20.34 -12.14 7.01
N GLN A 281 -20.70 -12.38 5.74
CA GLN A 281 -19.93 -11.90 4.58
C GLN A 281 -20.00 -10.38 4.46
N GLY A 282 -21.13 -9.76 4.80
CA GLY A 282 -21.29 -8.31 4.82
C GLY A 282 -20.36 -7.63 5.83
N LEU A 283 -20.23 -8.18 7.04
CA LEU A 283 -19.28 -7.68 8.05
C LEU A 283 -17.83 -7.79 7.56
N MET A 284 -17.46 -8.92 6.96
CA MET A 284 -16.11 -9.11 6.39
C MET A 284 -15.85 -8.19 5.20
N ALA A 285 -16.87 -7.92 4.37
CA ALA A 285 -16.78 -7.01 3.23
C ALA A 285 -16.47 -5.56 3.65
N LEU A 286 -16.84 -5.14 4.86
CA LEU A 286 -16.47 -3.82 5.40
C LEU A 286 -14.94 -3.64 5.50
N ALA A 287 -14.17 -4.72 5.68
CA ALA A 287 -12.72 -4.64 5.62
C ALA A 287 -12.23 -4.18 4.24
N ALA A 288 -12.89 -4.59 3.16
CA ALA A 288 -12.49 -4.15 1.83
C ALA A 288 -12.85 -2.69 1.56
N PHE A 289 -13.98 -2.20 2.05
CA PHE A 289 -14.26 -0.75 2.05
C PHE A 289 -13.23 0.01 2.88
N GLY A 290 -12.78 -0.58 4.00
CA GLY A 290 -11.66 -0.08 4.77
C GLY A 290 -10.36 -0.01 3.95
N ILE A 291 -10.07 -1.04 3.15
CA ILE A 291 -8.90 -1.06 2.26
C ILE A 291 -8.98 0.07 1.22
N ILE A 292 -10.14 0.31 0.61
CA ILE A 292 -10.36 1.41 -0.33
C ILE A 292 -10.11 2.77 0.35
N ALA A 293 -10.73 2.99 1.52
CA ALA A 293 -10.58 4.23 2.27
C ALA A 293 -9.12 4.46 2.73
N GLY A 294 -8.47 3.42 3.25
CA GLY A 294 -7.07 3.47 3.68
C GLY A 294 -6.10 3.69 2.52
N SER A 295 -6.39 3.14 1.33
CA SER A 295 -5.57 3.37 0.13
C SER A 295 -5.67 4.82 -0.35
N PHE A 296 -6.87 5.40 -0.33
CA PHE A 296 -7.07 6.82 -0.63
C PHE A 296 -6.35 7.71 0.38
N PHE A 297 -6.45 7.40 1.67
CA PHE A 297 -5.75 8.11 2.74
C PHE A 297 -4.23 8.05 2.56
N ALA A 298 -3.67 6.85 2.37
CA ALA A 298 -2.24 6.64 2.17
C ALA A 298 -1.71 7.34 0.91
N SER A 299 -2.49 7.31 -0.18
CA SER A 299 -2.18 8.02 -1.43
C SER A 299 -2.23 9.55 -1.25
N ARG A 300 -3.22 10.08 -0.53
CA ARG A 300 -3.33 11.51 -0.25
C ARG A 300 -2.16 12.02 0.58
N MET A 301 -1.75 11.27 1.59
CA MET A 301 -0.60 11.64 2.40
C MET A 301 0.69 11.53 1.60
N SER A 302 0.83 10.49 0.78
CA SER A 302 2.04 10.26 -0.02
C SER A 302 2.09 11.01 -1.36
N ARG A 303 1.47 12.19 -1.45
CA ARG A 303 1.43 13.01 -2.70
C ARG A 303 2.79 13.54 -3.12
N HIS A 304 3.63 13.94 -2.15
CA HIS A 304 4.92 14.58 -2.43
C HIS A 304 6.10 13.62 -2.22
N TYR A 305 6.03 12.75 -1.21
CA TYR A 305 7.02 11.70 -0.93
C TYR A 305 6.36 10.51 -0.24
N LEU A 306 7.07 9.38 -0.19
CA LEU A 306 6.59 8.17 0.48
C LEU A 306 6.65 8.33 2.02
N HIS A 307 5.50 8.48 2.67
CA HIS A 307 5.43 8.54 4.14
C HIS A 307 5.52 7.14 4.75
N LYS A 308 6.75 6.67 5.01
CA LYS A 308 7.00 5.36 5.63
C LYS A 308 6.39 5.21 7.02
N GLY A 309 6.08 6.31 7.72
CA GLY A 309 5.39 6.29 9.01
C GLY A 309 3.99 5.64 8.94
N LEU A 310 3.35 5.65 7.76
CA LEU A 310 2.05 5.01 7.55
C LEU A 310 2.12 3.49 7.74
N ILE A 311 3.29 2.89 7.55
CA ILE A 311 3.51 1.45 7.78
C ILE A 311 3.28 1.13 9.27
N VAL A 312 3.87 1.93 10.16
CA VAL A 312 3.73 1.74 11.61
C VAL A 312 2.30 2.06 12.07
N ALA A 313 1.74 3.17 11.59
CA ALA A 313 0.36 3.55 11.90
C ALA A 313 -0.65 2.47 11.47
N GLY A 314 -0.45 1.89 10.29
CA GLY A 314 -1.28 0.82 9.76
C GLY A 314 -1.18 -0.47 10.60
N ALA A 315 0.03 -0.89 10.93
CA ALA A 315 0.26 -2.08 11.76
C ALA A 315 -0.34 -1.93 13.16
N LEU A 316 -0.11 -0.79 13.82
CA LEU A 316 -0.67 -0.49 15.13
C LEU A 316 -2.20 -0.53 15.08
N LYS A 317 -2.81 0.11 14.07
CA LYS A 317 -4.26 0.10 13.89
C LYS A 317 -4.79 -1.32 13.75
N MET A 318 -4.19 -2.15 12.90
CA MET A 318 -4.59 -3.55 12.76
C MET A 318 -4.49 -4.33 14.07
N THR A 319 -3.38 -4.19 14.79
CA THR A 319 -3.18 -4.86 16.09
C THR A 319 -4.27 -4.46 17.08
N VAL A 320 -4.63 -3.18 17.16
CA VAL A 320 -5.72 -2.70 18.04
C VAL A 320 -7.08 -3.28 17.60
N MET A 321 -7.38 -3.30 16.30
CA MET A 321 -8.64 -3.87 15.79
C MET A 321 -8.74 -5.37 16.12
N LEU A 322 -7.64 -6.11 15.99
CA LEU A 322 -7.59 -7.54 16.36
C LEU A 322 -7.74 -7.78 17.86
N ALA A 323 -7.20 -6.88 18.69
CA ALA A 323 -7.38 -6.96 20.14
C ALA A 323 -8.85 -6.78 20.55
N ILE A 324 -9.58 -5.92 19.84
CA ILE A 324 -10.99 -5.61 20.13
C ILE A 324 -11.92 -6.72 19.61
N LEU A 325 -11.60 -7.35 18.48
CA LEU A 325 -12.47 -8.32 17.80
C LEU A 325 -13.06 -9.40 18.74
N PRO A 326 -12.28 -10.15 19.54
CA PRO A 326 -12.83 -11.20 20.40
C PRO A 326 -13.54 -10.66 21.66
N LEU A 327 -13.46 -9.36 21.95
CA LEU A 327 -13.99 -8.75 23.19
C LEU A 327 -15.41 -8.20 23.02
N THR A 328 -15.96 -8.19 21.81
CA THR A 328 -17.25 -7.55 21.52
C THR A 328 -18.21 -8.50 20.84
N HIS A 329 -19.49 -8.39 21.20
CA HIS A 329 -20.58 -9.13 20.56
C HIS A 329 -21.49 -8.19 19.72
N ASN A 330 -21.17 -6.90 19.67
CA ASN A 330 -21.98 -5.90 18.98
C ASN A 330 -21.58 -5.83 17.49
N LEU A 331 -22.54 -6.12 16.60
CA LEU A 331 -22.30 -6.17 15.15
C LEU A 331 -21.79 -4.85 14.56
N PHE A 332 -22.23 -3.70 15.08
CA PHE A 332 -21.73 -2.40 14.63
C PHE A 332 -20.26 -2.21 14.99
N ILE A 333 -19.86 -2.64 16.18
CA ILE A 333 -18.45 -2.59 16.61
C ILE A 333 -17.61 -3.56 15.79
N ILE A 334 -18.10 -4.78 15.54
CA ILE A 334 -17.41 -5.77 14.69
C ILE A 334 -17.23 -5.23 13.26
N GLY A 335 -18.28 -4.60 12.69
CA GLY A 335 -18.19 -3.96 11.38
C GLY A 335 -17.17 -2.82 11.36
N ALA A 336 -17.13 -1.98 12.40
CA ALA A 336 -16.13 -0.94 12.58
C ALA A 336 -14.70 -1.50 12.75
N VAL A 337 -14.57 -2.64 13.42
CA VAL A 337 -13.31 -3.38 13.58
C VAL A 337 -12.80 -3.87 12.23
N PHE A 338 -13.63 -4.52 11.41
CA PHE A 338 -13.24 -4.95 10.06
C PHE A 338 -12.87 -3.76 9.17
N PHE A 339 -13.69 -2.71 9.15
CA PHE A 339 -13.38 -1.48 8.43
C PHE A 339 -12.05 -0.87 8.88
N GLY A 340 -11.85 -0.75 10.20
CA GLY A 340 -10.63 -0.23 10.79
C GLY A 340 -9.39 -1.08 10.46
N PHE A 341 -9.55 -2.41 10.48
CA PHE A 341 -8.51 -3.37 10.13
C PHE A 341 -8.12 -3.20 8.66
N GLY A 342 -9.10 -3.09 7.77
CA GLY A 342 -8.90 -2.81 6.36
C GLY A 342 -8.17 -1.50 6.08
N VAL A 343 -8.53 -0.41 6.79
CA VAL A 343 -7.83 0.88 6.68
C VAL A 343 -6.36 0.75 7.10
N GLY A 344 -6.10 0.09 8.23
CA GLY A 344 -4.72 -0.14 8.71
C GLY A 344 -3.91 -1.00 7.74
N GLY A 345 -4.53 -2.07 7.23
CA GLY A 345 -3.95 -2.93 6.20
C GLY A 345 -3.57 -2.17 4.94
N ALA A 346 -4.47 -1.37 4.38
CA ALA A 346 -4.17 -0.58 3.18
C ALA A 346 -3.04 0.45 3.38
N MET A 347 -2.98 1.09 4.54
CA MET A 347 -1.86 2.01 4.87
C MET A 347 -0.51 1.29 4.80
N MET A 348 -0.44 0.04 5.26
CA MET A 348 0.75 -0.80 5.12
C MET A 348 0.98 -1.25 3.67
N ILE A 349 -0.04 -1.84 3.02
CA ILE A 349 0.07 -2.44 1.68
C ILE A 349 0.56 -1.41 0.67
N VAL A 350 -0.07 -0.22 0.64
CA VAL A 350 0.28 0.85 -0.31
C VAL A 350 1.71 1.32 -0.07
N SER A 351 2.08 1.54 1.18
CA SER A 351 3.40 2.08 1.53
C SER A 351 4.53 1.07 1.28
N LEU A 352 4.32 -0.20 1.64
CA LEU A 352 5.30 -1.27 1.45
C LEU A 352 5.48 -1.64 -0.01
N ASN A 353 4.40 -1.73 -0.80
CA ASN A 353 4.52 -1.96 -2.25
C ASN A 353 5.22 -0.79 -2.95
N SER A 354 4.93 0.45 -2.56
CA SER A 354 5.64 1.63 -3.08
C SER A 354 7.13 1.60 -2.72
N LEU A 355 7.47 1.19 -1.49
CA LEU A 355 8.86 1.03 -1.05
C LEU A 355 9.62 -0.01 -1.90
N ILE A 356 9.00 -1.16 -2.18
CA ILE A 356 9.57 -2.19 -3.05
C ILE A 356 9.81 -1.62 -4.46
N GLN A 357 8.82 -0.93 -5.03
CA GLN A 357 8.92 -0.36 -6.38
C GLN A 357 10.02 0.70 -6.50
N MET A 358 10.16 1.57 -5.51
CA MET A 358 11.20 2.62 -5.51
C MET A 358 12.62 2.08 -5.30
N LYS A 359 12.76 0.98 -4.54
CA LYS A 359 14.09 0.44 -4.19
C LYS A 359 14.57 -0.65 -5.16
N ALA A 360 13.66 -1.28 -5.90
CA ALA A 360 13.98 -2.30 -6.89
C ALA A 360 14.68 -1.69 -8.13
N PRO A 361 15.78 -2.29 -8.62
CA PRO A 361 16.37 -1.89 -9.90
C PRO A 361 15.38 -2.13 -11.05
N GLN A 362 15.23 -1.18 -11.98
CA GLN A 362 14.30 -1.26 -13.11
C GLN A 362 14.35 -2.59 -13.90
N PRO A 363 15.53 -3.16 -14.23
CA PRO A 363 15.60 -4.43 -14.96
C PRO A 363 15.05 -5.64 -14.19
N HIS A 364 14.91 -5.52 -12.87
CA HIS A 364 14.53 -6.62 -11.97
C HIS A 364 13.19 -6.39 -11.26
N LEU A 365 12.55 -5.23 -11.46
CA LEU A 365 11.32 -4.86 -10.75
C LEU A 365 10.21 -5.91 -10.91
N ALA A 366 9.95 -6.37 -12.13
CA ALA A 366 8.92 -7.38 -12.40
C ALA A 366 9.21 -8.71 -11.68
N TYR A 367 10.47 -9.15 -11.64
CA TYR A 367 10.87 -10.37 -10.94
C TYR A 367 10.74 -10.23 -9.42
N ILE A 368 11.07 -9.05 -8.87
CA ILE A 368 10.93 -8.76 -7.44
C ILE A 368 9.45 -8.70 -7.04
N LEU A 369 8.60 -8.05 -7.83
CA LEU A 369 7.15 -7.99 -7.57
C LEU A 369 6.50 -9.37 -7.68
N SER A 370 6.89 -10.17 -8.66
CA SER A 370 6.36 -11.52 -8.81
C SER A 370 6.86 -12.46 -7.73
N GLY A 371 8.12 -12.32 -7.31
CA GLY A 371 8.68 -13.03 -6.16
C GLY A 371 7.99 -12.63 -4.86
N ASN A 372 7.70 -11.34 -4.65
CA ASN A 372 6.93 -10.83 -3.51
C ASN A 372 5.57 -11.54 -3.38
N ASN A 373 4.79 -11.63 -4.46
CA ASN A 373 3.52 -12.34 -4.44
C ASN A 373 3.67 -13.84 -4.13
N TRP A 374 4.71 -14.48 -4.68
CA TRP A 374 5.00 -15.88 -4.40
C TRP A 374 5.31 -16.13 -2.91
N VAL A 375 6.10 -15.25 -2.27
CA VAL A 375 6.39 -15.34 -0.82
C VAL A 375 5.13 -15.13 0.01
N GLN A 376 4.29 -14.16 -0.35
CA GLN A 376 3.03 -13.91 0.34
C GLN A 376 2.11 -15.15 0.28
N ASN A 377 1.98 -15.78 -0.89
CA ASN A 377 1.19 -17.00 -1.04
C ASN A 377 1.73 -18.16 -0.19
N LEU A 378 3.06 -18.30 -0.11
CA LEU A 378 3.69 -19.31 0.73
C LEU A 378 3.35 -19.09 2.21
N PHE A 379 3.51 -17.87 2.72
CA PHE A 379 3.19 -17.50 4.09
C PHE A 379 1.70 -17.67 4.42
N MET A 380 0.82 -17.22 3.52
CA MET A 380 -0.63 -17.40 3.68
C MET A 380 -0.99 -18.88 3.80
N THR A 381 -0.48 -19.71 2.88
CA THR A 381 -0.73 -21.15 2.87
C THR A 381 -0.17 -21.83 4.11
N SER A 382 1.04 -21.48 4.55
CA SER A 382 1.61 -22.01 5.80
C SER A 382 0.76 -21.67 7.02
N PHE A 383 0.23 -20.45 7.11
CA PHE A 383 -0.66 -20.06 8.21
C PHE A 383 -2.01 -20.78 8.17
N LEU A 384 -2.55 -21.03 6.97
CA LEU A 384 -3.76 -21.83 6.82
C LEU A 384 -3.53 -23.29 7.23
N ILE A 385 -2.39 -23.89 6.87
CA ILE A 385 -2.01 -25.22 7.34
C ILE A 385 -1.90 -25.24 8.87
N LEU A 386 -1.23 -24.26 9.48
CA LEU A 386 -1.16 -24.13 10.94
C LEU A 386 -2.54 -23.95 11.57
N THR A 387 -3.43 -23.18 10.93
CA THR A 387 -4.81 -22.99 11.37
C THR A 387 -5.57 -24.30 11.38
N THR A 388 -5.44 -25.11 10.32
CA THR A 388 -6.01 -26.46 10.25
C THR A 388 -5.46 -27.35 11.35
N LEU A 389 -4.14 -27.36 11.58
CA LEU A 389 -3.51 -28.16 12.64
C LEU A 389 -3.98 -27.74 14.05
N PHE A 390 -4.09 -26.44 14.31
CA PHE A 390 -4.58 -25.94 15.60
C PHE A 390 -6.07 -26.22 15.80
N ALA A 391 -6.88 -26.10 14.76
CA ALA A 391 -8.30 -26.48 14.84
C ALA A 391 -8.46 -27.98 15.15
N TYR A 392 -7.65 -28.86 14.53
CA TYR A 392 -7.60 -30.29 14.90
C TYR A 392 -7.09 -30.53 16.34
N ALA A 393 -6.20 -29.67 16.83
CA ALA A 393 -5.74 -29.68 18.22
C ALA A 393 -6.75 -29.06 19.21
N GLY A 394 -7.95 -28.70 18.75
CA GLY A 394 -9.04 -28.22 19.60
C GLY A 394 -9.15 -26.70 19.73
N TRP A 395 -8.34 -25.92 19.01
CA TRP A 395 -8.40 -24.46 19.09
C TRP A 395 -9.66 -23.91 18.43
N ASP A 396 -10.40 -23.10 19.17
CA ASP A 396 -11.58 -22.40 18.69
C ASP A 396 -11.20 -21.09 17.95
N SER A 397 -12.20 -20.45 17.34
CA SER A 397 -12.01 -19.21 16.60
C SER A 397 -11.48 -18.05 17.46
N VAL A 398 -11.87 -18.00 18.74
CA VAL A 398 -11.44 -16.95 19.68
C VAL A 398 -9.95 -17.09 19.98
N THR A 399 -9.47 -18.31 20.26
CA THR A 399 -8.05 -18.59 20.49
C THR A 399 -7.22 -18.25 19.25
N LEU A 400 -7.71 -18.58 18.06
CA LEU A 400 -7.06 -18.21 16.80
C LEU A 400 -6.97 -16.68 16.61
N PHE A 401 -7.99 -15.91 17.01
CA PHE A 401 -7.92 -14.45 16.97
C PHE A 401 -6.89 -13.88 17.94
N TYR A 402 -6.79 -14.41 19.16
CA TYR A 402 -5.73 -14.00 20.10
C TYR A 402 -4.33 -14.35 19.59
N ALA A 403 -4.16 -15.52 18.95
CA ALA A 403 -2.92 -15.87 18.31
C ALA A 403 -2.57 -14.90 17.17
N MET A 404 -3.54 -14.52 16.33
CA MET A 404 -3.34 -13.53 15.27
C MET A 404 -3.09 -12.13 15.81
N PHE A 405 -3.69 -11.74 16.95
CA PHE A 405 -3.34 -10.54 17.67
C PHE A 405 -1.86 -10.56 18.10
N GLY A 406 -1.38 -11.68 18.65
CA GLY A 406 0.03 -11.87 19.00
C GLY A 406 0.97 -11.72 17.80
N VAL A 407 0.66 -12.37 16.67
CA VAL A 407 1.45 -12.22 15.42
C VAL A 407 1.41 -10.78 14.92
N SER A 408 0.25 -10.10 14.98
CA SER A 408 0.11 -8.69 14.62
C SER A 408 0.91 -7.78 15.56
N ALA A 409 0.99 -8.09 16.86
CA ALA A 409 1.80 -7.35 17.82
C ALA A 409 3.29 -7.49 17.53
N VAL A 410 3.76 -8.70 17.18
CA VAL A 410 5.15 -8.94 16.74
C VAL A 410 5.45 -8.17 15.44
N LEU A 411 4.52 -8.19 14.48
CA LEU A 411 4.63 -7.39 13.26
C LEU A 411 4.76 -5.90 13.62
N THR A 412 3.84 -5.36 14.41
CA THR A 412 3.84 -3.95 14.86
C THR A 412 5.14 -3.57 15.57
N TYR A 413 5.66 -4.43 16.44
CA TYR A 413 6.96 -4.24 17.08
C TYR A 413 8.10 -4.16 16.05
N ALA A 414 8.14 -5.10 15.09
CA ALA A 414 9.16 -5.15 14.06
C ALA A 414 9.15 -3.93 13.13
N VAL A 415 7.98 -3.51 12.63
CA VAL A 415 7.89 -2.29 11.80
C VAL A 415 8.15 -1.02 12.60
N THR A 416 7.75 -0.96 13.87
CA THR A 416 8.10 0.19 14.74
C THR A 416 9.60 0.28 14.92
N GLY A 417 10.29 -0.81 15.22
CA GLY A 417 11.75 -0.84 15.34
C GLY A 417 12.46 -0.33 14.08
N ARG A 418 11.90 -0.60 12.88
CA ARG A 418 12.48 -0.19 11.60
C ARG A 418 12.13 1.24 11.18
N TYR A 419 10.93 1.72 11.52
CA TYR A 419 10.36 2.95 10.98
C TYR A 419 9.92 3.97 12.05
N LYS A 420 10.33 3.81 13.31
CA LYS A 420 9.98 4.70 14.44
C LYS A 420 10.21 6.18 14.11
N ASP A 421 11.32 6.51 13.45
CA ASP A 421 11.64 7.90 13.11
C ASP A 421 10.54 8.45 12.21
N TYR A 422 10.27 7.78 11.08
CA TYR A 422 9.22 8.19 10.13
C TYR A 422 7.83 8.24 10.76
N PHE A 423 7.53 7.39 11.74
CA PHE A 423 6.25 7.41 12.44
C PHE A 423 6.10 8.63 13.36
N LEU A 424 7.14 9.00 14.10
CA LEU A 424 7.12 10.20 14.93
C LEU A 424 6.95 11.46 14.07
N TRP A 425 7.65 11.53 12.94
CA TRP A 425 7.48 12.63 11.98
C TRP A 425 6.07 12.66 11.38
N LEU A 426 5.48 11.51 11.06
CA LEU A 426 4.08 11.45 10.62
C LEU A 426 3.15 12.10 11.65
N ILE A 427 3.34 11.81 12.95
CA ILE A 427 2.53 12.41 14.02
C ILE A 427 2.68 13.94 14.02
N PHE A 428 3.92 14.45 13.98
CA PHE A 428 4.17 15.89 13.95
C PHE A 428 3.58 16.57 12.71
N GLU A 429 3.75 15.98 11.53
CA GLU A 429 3.18 16.48 10.27
C GLU A 429 1.65 16.58 10.35
N ASN A 430 0.98 15.56 10.91
CA ASN A 430 -0.48 15.58 11.06
C ASN A 430 -0.95 16.61 12.10
N LEU A 431 -0.24 16.73 13.23
CA LEU A 431 -0.55 17.73 14.25
C LEU A 431 -0.42 19.15 13.69
N LEU A 432 0.62 19.42 12.91
CA LEU A 432 0.77 20.71 12.23
C LEU A 432 -0.28 20.92 11.15
N ALA A 433 -0.63 19.86 10.39
CA ALA A 433 -1.65 19.91 9.37
C ALA A 433 -3.06 20.29 9.90
N LEU A 434 -3.32 20.15 11.21
CA LEU A 434 -4.56 20.61 11.84
C LEU A 434 -4.69 22.14 11.81
N ARG A 435 -3.58 22.86 11.92
CA ARG A 435 -3.55 24.33 12.00
C ARG A 435 -2.96 25.00 10.76
N TYR A 436 -2.07 24.32 10.05
CA TYR A 436 -1.33 24.84 8.91
C TYR A 436 -1.58 24.00 7.67
N ASN A 437 -1.90 24.67 6.56
CA ASN A 437 -1.92 24.05 5.24
C ASN A 437 -0.61 24.39 4.52
N VAL A 438 0.34 23.45 4.56
CA VAL A 438 1.68 23.65 3.98
C VAL A 438 1.65 23.34 2.48
N ILE A 439 2.04 24.32 1.67
CA ILE A 439 2.04 24.25 0.22
C ILE A 439 3.51 24.35 -0.24
N PRO A 440 4.18 23.21 -0.47
CA PRO A 440 5.53 23.21 -1.02
C PRO A 440 5.50 23.54 -2.52
N VAL A 441 6.31 24.51 -2.94
CA VAL A 441 6.40 25.01 -4.32
C VAL A 441 7.82 24.74 -4.83
N HIS A 442 7.93 24.22 -6.06
CA HIS A 442 9.21 23.94 -6.72
C HIS A 442 10.13 22.91 -6.02
N THR A 443 9.55 21.89 -5.39
CA THR A 443 10.32 20.82 -4.71
C THR A 443 11.30 20.05 -5.61
N HIS A 444 11.08 20.07 -6.93
CA HIS A 444 11.96 19.46 -7.92
C HIS A 444 13.35 20.12 -8.01
N ASN A 445 13.48 21.36 -7.52
CA ASN A 445 14.76 22.05 -7.44
C ASN A 445 15.71 21.45 -6.42
N ILE A 446 15.23 20.63 -5.48
CA ILE A 446 16.09 19.94 -4.53
C ILE A 446 16.65 18.67 -5.19
N PRO A 447 17.98 18.53 -5.33
CA PRO A 447 18.58 17.31 -5.84
C PRO A 447 18.17 16.07 -5.06
N LYS A 448 17.76 15.01 -5.77
CA LYS A 448 17.39 13.71 -5.17
C LYS A 448 18.57 12.98 -4.52
N ASN A 449 19.79 13.26 -4.95
CA ASN A 449 21.04 12.73 -4.41
C ASN A 449 22.10 13.85 -4.38
N GLY A 450 23.16 13.65 -3.60
CA GLY A 450 24.26 14.62 -3.50
C GLY A 450 24.06 15.68 -2.42
N ALA A 451 25.13 16.39 -2.07
CA ALA A 451 25.15 17.34 -0.97
C ALA A 451 24.29 18.59 -1.25
N VAL A 452 23.41 18.97 -0.32
CA VAL A 452 22.54 20.15 -0.46
C VAL A 452 22.59 21.00 0.80
N LEU A 453 22.91 22.28 0.65
CA LEU A 453 22.83 23.27 1.72
C LEU A 453 21.58 24.13 1.50
N LEU A 454 20.55 23.92 2.33
CA LEU A 454 19.31 24.69 2.31
C LEU A 454 19.48 25.98 3.13
N LEU A 455 19.25 27.13 2.50
CA LEU A 455 19.34 28.46 3.13
C LEU A 455 18.04 29.22 2.94
N GLY A 456 17.47 29.78 4.00
CA GLY A 456 16.21 30.51 3.89
C GLY A 456 15.92 31.45 5.04
N ASN A 457 14.85 32.23 4.91
CA ASN A 457 14.42 33.18 5.94
C ASN A 457 13.93 32.46 7.20
N HIS A 458 14.03 33.13 8.35
CA HIS A 458 13.60 32.58 9.63
C HIS A 458 12.50 33.44 10.26
N VAL A 459 11.26 32.97 10.21
CA VAL A 459 10.06 33.73 10.59
C VAL A 459 9.31 33.11 11.78
N SER A 460 9.54 31.84 12.10
CA SER A 460 8.86 31.15 13.20
C SER A 460 9.70 30.06 13.87
N TRP A 461 9.31 29.69 15.09
CA TRP A 461 9.92 28.58 15.84
C TRP A 461 9.73 27.20 15.19
N ILE A 462 8.76 27.06 14.27
CA ILE A 462 8.40 25.80 13.62
C ILE A 462 8.85 25.74 12.15
N ASP A 463 9.66 26.70 11.69
CA ASP A 463 10.14 26.74 10.29
C ASP A 463 10.84 25.45 9.86
N TRP A 464 11.66 24.88 10.74
CA TRP A 464 12.44 23.66 10.46
C TRP A 464 11.55 22.45 10.12
N ILE A 465 10.43 22.27 10.83
CA ILE A 465 9.49 21.16 10.59
C ILE A 465 8.62 21.43 9.37
N LEU A 466 8.26 22.70 9.11
CA LEU A 466 7.48 23.08 7.95
C LEU A 466 8.25 22.83 6.66
N VAL A 467 9.51 23.26 6.61
CA VAL A 467 10.37 23.03 5.44
C VAL A 467 10.57 21.54 5.19
N GLN A 468 10.73 20.72 6.24
CA GLN A 468 10.84 19.27 6.08
C GLN A 468 9.65 18.62 5.34
N ILE A 469 8.43 19.16 5.43
CA ILE A 469 7.23 18.63 4.73
C ILE A 469 7.36 18.72 3.20
N GLY A 470 8.14 19.66 2.67
CA GLY A 470 8.35 19.77 1.23
C GLY A 470 9.48 18.89 0.69
N VAL A 471 10.26 18.25 1.56
CA VAL A 471 11.55 17.65 1.20
C VAL A 471 11.57 16.16 1.53
N GLU A 472 11.79 15.32 0.50
CA GLU A 472 11.84 13.87 0.63
C GLU A 472 13.02 13.39 1.49
N ARG A 473 14.15 14.10 1.42
CA ARG A 473 15.37 13.81 2.17
C ARG A 473 15.31 14.47 3.55
N ARG A 474 15.89 13.81 4.56
CA ARG A 474 16.02 14.39 5.90
C ARG A 474 16.92 15.62 5.87
N ILE A 475 16.46 16.71 6.48
CA ILE A 475 17.22 17.94 6.63
C ILE A 475 17.84 17.97 8.03
N ARG A 476 19.17 18.11 8.09
CA ARG A 476 19.92 18.27 9.34
C ARG A 476 19.99 19.76 9.68
N TYR A 477 19.11 20.20 10.57
CA TYR A 477 19.10 21.59 11.02
C TYR A 477 20.13 21.85 12.09
N LEU A 478 20.66 23.07 12.10
CA LEU A 478 21.40 23.61 13.23
C LEU A 478 20.41 24.28 14.18
N MET A 479 20.49 23.97 15.47
CA MET A 479 19.58 24.52 16.49
C MET A 479 20.35 24.94 17.74
N GLU A 480 19.92 26.02 18.39
CA GLU A 480 20.52 26.49 19.64
C GLU A 480 20.48 25.40 20.74
N ARG A 481 21.62 25.17 21.40
CA ARG A 481 21.82 24.12 22.40
C ARG A 481 20.88 24.23 23.60
N SER A 482 20.50 25.45 23.98
CA SER A 482 19.56 25.71 25.10
C SER A 482 18.16 25.14 24.81
N ILE A 483 17.68 25.27 23.57
CA ILE A 483 16.39 24.75 23.11
C ILE A 483 16.50 23.23 22.92
N TYR A 484 17.57 22.77 22.27
CA TYR A 484 17.83 21.36 22.02
C TYR A 484 17.78 20.52 23.30
N ARG A 485 18.32 21.05 24.42
CA ARG A 485 18.41 20.33 25.70
C ARG A 485 17.12 20.31 26.53
N LYS A 486 16.05 21.00 26.12
CA LYS A 486 14.77 20.98 26.85
C LYS A 486 14.24 19.54 26.94
N ARG A 487 13.86 19.09 28.14
CA ARG A 487 13.50 17.69 28.46
C ARG A 487 12.48 17.08 27.48
N PHE A 488 11.48 17.85 27.07
CA PHE A 488 10.41 17.39 26.17
C PHE A 488 10.79 17.45 24.67
N ILE A 489 11.77 18.28 24.30
CA ILE A 489 12.17 18.51 22.89
C ILE A 489 13.35 17.61 22.51
N ARG A 490 14.26 17.38 23.46
CA ARG A 490 15.50 16.63 23.25
C ARG A 490 15.30 15.27 22.55
N PRO A 491 14.35 14.40 22.94
CA PRO A 491 14.19 13.11 22.27
C PRO A 491 13.84 13.25 20.79
N ILE A 492 13.04 14.26 20.44
CA ILE A 492 12.63 14.55 19.06
C ILE A 492 13.80 15.10 18.25
N MET A 493 14.62 15.96 18.86
CA MET A 493 15.79 16.55 18.20
C MET A 493 16.90 15.52 17.97
N GLU A 494 17.13 14.62 18.94
CA GLU A 494 18.05 13.49 18.81
C GLU A 494 17.63 12.57 17.66
N LEU A 495 16.33 12.26 17.57
CA LEU A 495 15.75 11.47 16.48
C LEU A 495 15.83 12.15 15.11
N GLY A 496 15.66 13.47 15.07
CA GLY A 496 15.84 14.29 13.85
C GLY A 496 17.31 14.42 13.43
N GLU A 497 18.25 14.00 14.29
CA GLU A 497 19.68 14.25 14.20
C GLU A 497 20.00 15.74 13.98
N VAL A 498 19.30 16.60 14.73
CA VAL A 498 19.52 18.05 14.74
C VAL A 498 20.90 18.33 15.36
N ILE A 499 21.64 19.28 14.78
CA ILE A 499 22.99 19.64 15.18
C ILE A 499 22.93 20.76 16.23
N PRO A 500 23.25 20.50 17.51
CA PRO A 500 23.19 21.52 18.55
C PRO A 500 24.35 22.52 18.43
N VAL A 501 24.04 23.81 18.41
CA VAL A 501 25.00 24.93 18.32
C VAL A 501 25.00 25.73 19.61
N SER A 502 26.17 26.05 20.13
CA SER A 502 26.36 27.03 21.22
C SER A 502 27.27 28.15 20.75
N GLN A 503 27.14 29.34 21.33
CA GLN A 503 28.02 30.49 21.01
C GLN A 503 29.51 30.11 21.10
N ASN A 504 29.91 29.36 22.14
CA ASN A 504 31.30 28.91 22.34
C ASN A 504 31.68 27.65 21.53
N GLY A 505 30.76 27.07 20.75
CA GLY A 505 30.93 25.77 20.08
C GLY A 505 30.55 25.77 18.59
N ALA A 506 30.39 26.95 17.99
CA ALA A 506 29.96 27.09 16.60
C ALA A 506 30.89 26.36 15.60
N LYS A 507 32.20 26.37 15.86
CA LYS A 507 33.21 25.67 15.03
C LYS A 507 32.97 24.16 14.95
N GLU A 508 32.68 23.50 16.07
CA GLU A 508 32.43 22.06 16.09
C GLU A 508 31.12 21.70 15.39
N ALA A 509 30.07 22.50 15.60
CA ALA A 509 28.79 22.29 14.94
C ALA A 509 28.91 22.45 13.41
N PHE A 510 29.65 23.45 12.94
CA PHE A 510 29.91 23.64 11.52
C PHE A 510 30.77 22.52 10.93
N LYS A 511 31.76 22.00 11.69
CA LYS A 511 32.53 20.81 11.29
C LYS A 511 31.64 19.57 11.16
N ASN A 512 30.70 19.37 12.08
CA ASN A 512 29.72 18.28 12.00
C ASN A 512 28.81 18.44 10.77
N ALA A 513 28.22 19.63 10.60
CA ALA A 513 27.40 19.96 9.45
C ALA A 513 28.15 19.75 8.12
N ARG A 514 29.41 20.16 8.02
CA ARG A 514 30.26 19.91 6.85
C ARG A 514 30.44 18.42 6.59
N LYS A 515 30.70 17.62 7.61
CA LYS A 515 30.81 16.16 7.48
C LYS A 515 29.51 15.53 6.97
N ARG A 516 28.35 15.98 7.48
CA ARG A 516 27.03 15.54 6.99
C ARG A 516 26.82 15.91 5.53
N LEU A 517 27.16 17.14 5.18
CA LEU A 517 27.08 17.63 3.81
C LEU A 517 28.00 16.80 2.87
N GLN A 518 29.24 16.53 3.26
CA GLN A 518 30.19 15.67 2.53
C GLN A 518 29.70 14.22 2.36
N ASN A 519 28.90 13.70 3.30
CA ASN A 519 28.24 12.40 3.16
C ASN A 519 27.06 12.42 2.17
N GLY A 520 26.80 13.55 1.52
CA GLY A 520 25.67 13.73 0.62
C GLY A 520 24.33 13.84 1.36
N GLU A 521 24.31 14.33 2.60
CA GLU A 521 23.08 14.68 3.32
C GLU A 521 22.60 16.12 2.99
N ILE A 522 21.40 16.48 3.43
CA ILE A 522 20.91 17.87 3.36
C ILE A 522 21.16 18.54 4.71
N VAL A 523 21.79 19.71 4.69
CA VAL A 523 21.97 20.55 5.87
C VAL A 523 21.11 21.80 5.70
N GLY A 524 20.30 22.12 6.71
CA GLY A 524 19.45 23.31 6.73
C GLY A 524 19.99 24.37 7.67
N ILE A 525 20.14 25.60 7.17
CA ILE A 525 20.52 26.77 7.96
C ILE A 525 19.60 27.94 7.68
N PHE A 526 19.33 28.69 8.74
CA PHE A 526 18.76 30.01 8.69
C PHE A 526 19.90 31.04 8.81
N PRO A 527 20.42 31.58 7.70
CA PRO A 527 21.61 32.42 7.72
C PRO A 527 21.39 33.80 8.38
N GLU A 528 20.15 34.14 8.75
CA GLU A 528 19.79 35.34 9.53
C GLU A 528 20.23 35.26 11.01
N GLY A 529 20.50 34.05 11.53
CA GLY A 529 20.97 33.82 12.90
C GLY A 529 19.95 34.08 14.02
N SER A 530 18.81 34.71 13.72
CA SER A 530 17.70 34.94 14.65
C SER A 530 16.36 34.92 13.92
N ILE A 531 15.27 34.71 14.65
CA ILE A 531 13.92 34.77 14.07
C ILE A 531 13.56 36.24 13.81
N SER A 532 13.18 36.55 12.58
CA SER A 532 12.77 37.86 12.10
C SER A 532 11.61 38.44 12.94
N PRO A 533 11.76 39.67 13.47
CA PRO A 533 10.73 40.33 14.29
C PRO A 533 9.61 40.96 13.45
N ASP A 534 9.90 41.38 12.23
CA ASP A 534 9.00 42.08 11.29
C ASP A 534 8.56 41.19 10.12
N GLY A 535 9.16 40.00 9.95
CA GLY A 535 8.84 39.06 8.89
C GLY A 535 9.58 39.34 7.58
N GLU A 536 10.44 40.35 7.58
CA GLU A 536 11.31 40.71 6.48
C GLU A 536 12.56 39.82 6.45
N ILE A 537 13.18 39.73 5.27
CA ILE A 537 14.42 38.96 5.08
C ILE A 537 15.57 39.75 5.72
N GLY A 538 16.20 39.15 6.72
CA GLY A 538 17.30 39.76 7.46
C GLY A 538 18.65 39.68 6.75
N THR A 539 19.69 40.18 7.41
CA THR A 539 21.07 40.08 6.93
C THR A 539 21.52 38.62 6.84
N ILE A 540 22.04 38.21 5.68
CA ILE A 540 22.59 36.87 5.45
C ILE A 540 24.05 36.84 5.92
N TYR A 541 24.31 36.16 7.04
CA TYR A 541 25.67 36.05 7.57
C TYR A 541 26.51 35.01 6.80
N PRO A 542 27.81 35.25 6.56
CA PRO A 542 28.67 34.35 5.78
C PRO A 542 29.04 33.03 6.48
N GLY A 543 28.57 32.79 7.72
CA GLY A 543 28.93 31.62 8.51
C GLY A 543 28.62 30.27 7.84
N TYR A 544 27.62 30.23 6.95
CA TYR A 544 27.29 29.04 6.17
C TYR A 544 28.43 28.61 5.22
N ARG A 545 29.31 29.53 4.80
CA ARG A 545 30.46 29.23 3.92
C ARG A 545 31.46 28.26 4.56
N ALA A 546 31.56 28.27 5.89
CA ALA A 546 32.40 27.31 6.62
C ALA A 546 31.91 25.86 6.46
N ILE A 547 30.61 25.67 6.19
CA ILE A 547 29.97 24.37 5.93
C ILE A 547 30.03 24.04 4.45
N ALA A 548 29.84 25.06 3.60
CA ALA A 548 29.72 24.97 2.15
C ALA A 548 31.00 24.52 1.40
N SER A 549 32.12 24.36 2.09
CA SER A 549 33.39 23.88 1.51
C SER A 549 33.42 22.36 1.26
N ALA A 550 32.26 21.77 0.92
CA ALA A 550 32.12 20.37 0.50
C ALA A 550 32.11 20.31 -1.03
N GLU A 551 33.08 19.60 -1.62
CA GLU A 551 33.15 19.42 -3.08
C GLU A 551 31.87 18.77 -3.63
N GLY A 552 31.35 19.29 -4.74
CA GLY A 552 30.22 18.71 -5.48
C GLY A 552 28.82 18.94 -4.87
N GLY A 553 28.68 19.83 -3.87
CA GLY A 553 27.38 20.23 -3.34
C GLY A 553 26.71 21.38 -4.10
N VAL A 554 25.47 21.70 -3.73
CA VAL A 554 24.75 22.91 -4.19
C VAL A 554 24.09 23.63 -3.02
N ILE A 555 23.92 24.95 -3.14
CA ILE A 555 23.03 25.73 -2.27
C ILE A 555 21.64 25.74 -2.90
N VAL A 556 20.59 25.47 -2.12
CA VAL A 556 19.21 25.66 -2.56
C VAL A 556 18.56 26.72 -1.65
N PRO A 557 18.27 27.92 -2.16
CA PRO A 557 17.57 28.93 -1.38
C PRO A 557 16.10 28.53 -1.18
N PHE A 558 15.51 28.81 -0.03
CA PHE A 558 14.10 28.61 0.21
C PHE A 558 13.47 29.81 0.92
N TYR A 559 12.20 30.08 0.61
CA TYR A 559 11.44 31.16 1.23
C TYR A 559 10.17 30.61 1.88
N ILE A 560 9.98 30.95 3.16
CA ILE A 560 8.79 30.63 3.96
C ILE A 560 7.88 31.85 3.98
N ASP A 561 6.66 31.66 3.52
CA ASP A 561 5.64 32.69 3.39
C ASP A 561 4.34 32.28 4.12
N GLY A 562 3.61 33.28 4.62
CA GLY A 562 2.31 33.09 5.26
C GLY A 562 2.34 32.71 6.75
N ILE A 563 3.49 32.44 7.37
CA ILE A 563 3.56 32.07 8.79
C ILE A 563 3.67 33.24 9.78
N TYR A 564 4.17 34.40 9.32
CA TYR A 564 4.34 35.59 10.15
C TYR A 564 3.00 36.11 10.70
N GLY A 565 2.92 36.41 12.00
CA GLY A 565 1.66 36.75 12.69
C GLY A 565 0.90 35.54 13.24
N SER A 566 1.51 34.35 13.23
CA SER A 566 1.02 33.16 13.92
C SER A 566 1.54 33.06 15.36
N LEU A 567 0.96 32.14 16.15
CA LEU A 567 1.33 31.90 17.56
C LEU A 567 2.82 31.54 17.77
N PHE A 568 3.50 31.07 16.72
CA PHE A 568 4.92 30.70 16.75
C PHE A 568 5.84 31.74 16.09
N SER A 569 5.31 32.88 15.65
CA SER A 569 6.11 34.01 15.15
C SER A 569 6.43 34.99 16.28
N ARG A 570 7.52 35.77 16.15
CA ARG A 570 7.88 36.82 17.13
C ARG A 570 7.20 38.17 16.84
N SER A 571 5.97 38.16 16.32
CA SER A 571 5.25 39.41 16.01
C SER A 571 4.91 40.16 17.31
N LYS A 572 5.42 41.38 17.49
CA LYS A 572 5.00 42.28 18.57
C LYS A 572 3.59 42.81 18.29
N GLY A 573 2.56 42.14 18.80
CA GLY A 573 1.18 42.65 18.85
C GLY A 573 0.28 42.43 17.62
N ARG A 574 0.81 41.93 16.49
CA ARG A 574 0.00 41.55 15.30
C ARG A 574 -0.26 40.04 15.25
N TYR A 575 -0.88 39.50 16.30
CA TYR A 575 -1.49 38.18 16.17
C TYR A 575 -2.69 38.33 15.24
N VAL A 576 -2.60 37.73 14.05
CA VAL A 576 -3.76 37.56 13.18
C VAL A 576 -4.24 36.14 13.44
N PRO A 577 -5.26 35.92 14.29
CA PRO A 577 -5.86 34.62 14.40
C PRO A 577 -6.25 34.19 13.00
N SER A 578 -5.90 32.96 12.61
CA SER A 578 -6.55 32.35 11.46
C SER A 578 -8.05 32.47 11.69
N ALA A 579 -8.77 33.21 10.84
CA ALA A 579 -10.19 33.46 11.01
C ALA A 579 -10.92 32.11 11.13
N GLY A 580 -11.35 31.75 12.35
CA GLY A 580 -12.12 30.54 12.65
C GLY A 580 -11.46 29.20 12.28
N TRP A 581 -12.31 28.23 11.93
CA TRP A 581 -12.00 26.83 11.59
C TRP A 581 -11.06 26.61 10.39
N PHE A 582 -10.56 27.67 9.75
CA PHE A 582 -9.77 27.59 8.53
C PHE A 582 -8.26 27.49 8.83
N ARG A 583 -7.60 26.56 8.13
CA ARG A 583 -6.14 26.32 8.25
C ARG A 583 -5.36 27.49 7.66
N ARG A 584 -4.29 27.90 8.33
CA ARG A 584 -3.40 28.95 7.84
C ARG A 584 -2.54 28.42 6.69
N ASN A 585 -2.62 29.05 5.51
CA ASN A 585 -1.79 28.66 4.38
C ASN A 585 -0.34 29.10 4.61
N VAL A 586 0.59 28.16 4.51
CA VAL A 586 2.04 28.40 4.60
C VAL A 586 2.68 27.91 3.31
N ARG A 587 3.29 28.80 2.56
CA ARG A 587 3.98 28.44 1.31
C ARG A 587 5.47 28.30 1.58
N ILE A 588 6.06 27.26 1.03
CA ILE A 588 7.50 27.01 1.12
C ILE A 588 8.02 26.88 -0.30
N ILE A 589 8.73 27.90 -0.75
CA ILE A 589 9.19 28.00 -2.13
C ILE A 589 10.66 27.66 -2.19
N TYR A 590 11.02 26.65 -2.98
CA TYR A 590 12.41 26.24 -3.20
C TYR A 590 12.94 26.86 -4.49
N GLY A 591 13.95 27.73 -4.41
CA GLY A 591 14.58 28.35 -5.57
C GLY A 591 15.51 27.40 -6.32
N GLU A 592 16.04 27.88 -7.46
CA GLU A 592 16.96 27.10 -8.28
C GLU A 592 18.29 26.82 -7.55
N PRO A 593 18.93 25.66 -7.79
CA PRO A 593 20.24 25.36 -7.23
C PRO A 593 21.31 26.37 -7.63
N LEU A 594 22.05 26.86 -6.65
CA LEU A 594 23.20 27.74 -6.79
C LEU A 594 24.50 26.95 -6.52
N PRO A 595 25.64 27.39 -7.09
CA PRO A 595 26.96 26.85 -6.73
C PRO A 595 27.19 26.88 -5.20
N ILE A 596 27.86 25.86 -4.65
CA ILE A 596 28.03 25.73 -3.19
C ILE A 596 28.87 26.88 -2.58
N ASP A 597 29.70 27.54 -3.38
CA ASP A 597 30.58 28.64 -3.01
C ASP A 597 29.94 30.03 -3.14
N THR A 598 28.65 30.09 -3.49
CA THR A 598 27.91 31.34 -3.71
C THR A 598 28.01 32.29 -2.51
N ASP A 599 28.29 33.56 -2.79
CA ASP A 599 28.46 34.62 -1.79
C ASP A 599 27.13 35.05 -1.14
N PRO A 600 27.16 35.65 0.06
CA PRO A 600 25.94 35.99 0.80
C PRO A 600 25.01 36.97 0.10
N HIS A 601 25.55 37.89 -0.71
CA HIS A 601 24.76 38.89 -1.42
C HIS A 601 23.95 38.24 -2.55
N THR A 602 24.55 37.28 -3.27
CA THR A 602 23.84 36.50 -4.28
C THR A 602 22.75 35.62 -3.65
N VAL A 603 23.00 35.01 -2.48
CA VAL A 603 21.97 34.26 -1.73
C VAL A 603 20.83 35.17 -1.29
N TYR A 604 21.13 36.36 -0.77
CA TYR A 604 20.12 37.36 -0.39
C TYR A 604 19.23 37.73 -1.58
N ASN A 605 19.83 38.06 -2.73
CA ASN A 605 19.09 38.40 -3.94
C ASN A 605 18.20 37.25 -4.42
N ALA A 606 18.66 36.01 -4.30
CA ALA A 606 17.84 34.84 -4.63
C ALA A 606 16.62 34.74 -3.72
N LEU A 607 16.77 34.94 -2.40
CA LEU A 607 15.66 34.95 -1.45
C LEU A 607 14.68 36.10 -1.70
N THR A 608 15.19 37.30 -2.00
CA THR A 608 14.36 38.47 -2.33
C THR A 608 13.55 38.23 -3.61
N ARG A 609 14.15 37.65 -4.66
CA ARG A 609 13.42 37.25 -5.88
C ARG A 609 12.34 36.22 -5.59
N LEU A 610 12.60 35.26 -4.69
CA LEU A 610 11.57 34.30 -4.28
C LEU A 610 10.39 35.00 -3.58
N LYS A 611 10.69 35.97 -2.70
CA LYS A 611 9.68 36.80 -2.04
C LYS A 611 8.89 37.64 -3.04
N GLU A 612 9.53 38.32 -3.98
CA GLU A 612 8.86 39.18 -4.97
C GLU A 612 7.96 38.39 -5.91
N ASN A 613 8.44 37.24 -6.39
CA ASN A 613 7.72 36.44 -7.37
C ASN A 613 6.59 35.59 -6.77
N TYR A 614 6.73 35.18 -5.51
CA TYR A 614 5.84 34.17 -4.91
C TYR A 614 5.29 34.54 -3.54
N GLY A 615 5.86 35.55 -2.86
CA GLY A 615 5.40 36.01 -1.56
C GLY A 615 3.98 36.58 -1.62
N THR A 616 3.23 36.44 -0.54
CA THR A 616 1.93 37.10 -0.45
C THR A 616 2.23 38.57 -0.22
N GLN A 617 1.77 39.47 -1.11
CA GLN A 617 1.76 40.89 -0.78
C GLN A 617 0.90 41.03 0.46
N GLN A 618 1.53 41.24 1.62
CA GLN A 618 0.83 41.64 2.83
C GLN A 618 0.30 43.05 2.54
N ALA A 619 -0.97 43.14 2.14
CA ALA A 619 -1.71 44.40 2.12
C ALA A 619 -1.99 44.85 3.56
#